data_AF-A0AAJ2NTE8-F1
#
_entry.id   AF-A0AAJ2NTE8-F1
#
_cell.length_a   1.000
_cell.length_b   1.000
_cell.length_c   1.000
_cell.angle_alpha   90.00
_cell.angle_beta   90.00
_cell.angle_gamma   90.00
#
_symmetry.space_group_name_H-M   'P 1'
#
loop_
_entity.id
_entity.type
_entity.pdbx_description
1 polymer ?
#
loop_
_entity_poly.entity_id
_entity_poly.type
_entity_poly.pdbx_seq_one_letter_code
_entity_poly.pdbx_strand_id
1 'polypeptide(L)'
;PKGVAKEESLKSYLLGEKDGVPKTPEWAEKICRVPVAKIREIARAYATAKPAALIQGWGAQRQAYGEQFMRGGAQLACLTGNVGK
;
A
#
# COMPACT_ATOMS: atom_id res chain seq x y z
N PRO A 1 -18.91 3.67 -4.14
CA PRO A 1 -20.19 3.18 -4.74
C PRO A 1 -21.30 4.20 -4.48
N LYS A 2 -22.43 4.14 -5.20
CA LYS A 2 -23.59 4.97 -4.84
C LYS A 2 -23.95 4.69 -3.37
N GLY A 3 -24.10 5.74 -2.56
CA GLY A 3 -24.40 5.64 -1.13
C GLY A 3 -23.19 5.47 -0.19
N VAL A 4 -21.96 5.39 -0.70
CA VAL A 4 -20.74 5.37 0.14
C VAL A 4 -20.15 6.77 0.21
N ALA A 5 -19.85 7.23 1.43
CA ALA A 5 -19.20 8.53 1.66
C ALA A 5 -17.86 8.63 0.91
N LYS A 6 -17.48 9.81 0.43
CA LYS A 6 -16.28 9.98 -0.40
C LYS A 6 -15.00 9.66 0.38
N GLU A 7 -15.05 9.88 1.68
CA GLU A 7 -13.98 9.68 2.65
C GLU A 7 -13.77 8.18 2.95
N GLU A 8 -14.71 7.32 2.56
CA GLU A 8 -14.68 5.86 2.74
C GLU A 8 -14.04 5.13 1.55
N SER A 9 -12.89 5.62 1.10
CA SER A 9 -12.08 4.99 0.06
C SER A 9 -10.63 4.79 0.50
N LEU A 10 -9.92 3.86 -0.14
CA LEU A 10 -8.48 3.71 0.08
C LEU A 10 -7.74 5.00 -0.32
N LYS A 11 -8.16 5.64 -1.41
CA LYS A 11 -7.55 6.88 -1.90
C LYS A 11 -7.64 8.01 -0.87
N SER A 12 -8.83 8.25 -0.32
CA SER A 12 -9.03 9.28 0.71
C SER A 12 -8.23 9.00 1.97
N TYR A 13 -8.07 7.74 2.37
CA TYR A 13 -7.20 7.36 3.49
C TYR A 13 -5.71 7.60 3.21
N LEU A 14 -5.22 7.24 2.01
CA LEU A 14 -3.82 7.44 1.62
C LEU A 14 -3.47 8.92 1.48
N LEU A 15 -4.39 9.73 0.96
CA LEU A 15 -4.21 11.18 0.79
C LEU A 15 -4.45 11.98 2.08
N GLY A 16 -4.91 11.33 3.15
CA GLY A 16 -5.21 11.99 4.43
C GLY A 16 -6.54 12.75 4.46
N GLU A 17 -7.38 12.63 3.42
CA GLU A 17 -8.71 13.24 3.39
C GLU A 17 -9.64 12.65 4.46
N LYS A 18 -9.42 11.38 4.84
CA LYS A 18 -10.23 10.70 5.86
C LYS A 18 -9.80 11.03 7.29
N ASP A 19 -8.50 11.07 7.56
CA ASP A 19 -7.94 11.09 8.93
C ASP A 19 -6.96 12.22 9.21
N GLY A 20 -6.78 13.15 8.25
CA GLY A 20 -5.87 14.28 8.35
C GLY A 20 -4.38 13.92 8.22
N VAL A 21 -4.04 12.65 7.95
CA VAL A 21 -2.65 12.18 7.90
C VAL A 21 -2.32 11.62 6.50
N PRO A 22 -1.65 12.40 5.64
CA PRO A 22 -1.16 11.88 4.37
C PRO A 22 -0.15 10.75 4.56
N LYS A 23 -0.36 9.60 3.90
CA LYS A 23 0.51 8.41 4.00
C LYS A 23 1.70 8.52 3.02
N THR A 24 2.49 9.58 3.17
CA THR A 24 3.64 9.87 2.30
C THR A 24 4.84 8.95 2.60
N PRO A 25 5.83 8.87 1.68
CA PRO A 25 7.10 8.20 1.99
C PRO A 25 7.78 8.75 3.25
N GLU A 26 7.74 10.07 3.48
CA GLU A 26 8.30 10.73 4.67
C GLU A 26 7.58 10.32 5.96
N TRP A 27 6.27 10.10 5.88
CA TRP A 27 5.51 9.52 6.98
C TRP A 27 5.91 8.06 7.23
N ALA A 28 6.04 7.27 6.17
CA ALA A 28 6.37 5.85 6.26
C ALA A 28 7.79 5.60 6.81
N GLU A 29 8.78 6.40 6.41
CA GLU A 29 10.17 6.30 6.89
C GLU A 29 10.26 6.37 8.42
N LYS A 30 9.49 7.26 9.05
CA LYS A 30 9.45 7.40 10.51
C LYS A 30 8.95 6.15 11.23
N ILE A 31 8.18 5.30 10.55
CA ILE A 31 7.57 4.09 11.10
C ILE A 31 8.42 2.86 10.76
N CYS A 32 8.65 2.60 9.47
CA CYS A 32 9.32 1.39 9.01
C CYS A 32 10.84 1.50 8.97
N ARG A 33 11.38 2.71 9.17
CA ARG A 33 12.82 3.03 9.16
C ARG A 33 13.52 2.74 7.82
N VAL A 34 12.75 2.58 6.75
CA VAL A 34 13.28 2.47 5.39
C VAL A 34 13.47 3.88 4.83
N PRO A 35 14.66 4.23 4.31
CA PRO A 35 14.90 5.56 3.78
C PRO A 35 13.89 5.98 2.71
N VAL A 36 13.43 7.23 2.74
CA VAL A 36 12.46 7.79 1.79
C VAL A 36 12.84 7.51 0.33
N ALA A 37 14.14 7.66 0.01
CA ALA A 37 14.65 7.40 -1.33
C ALA A 37 14.41 5.95 -1.77
N LYS A 38 14.65 4.99 -0.86
CA LYS A 38 14.46 3.57 -1.11
C LYS A 38 12.98 3.21 -1.27
N ILE A 39 12.09 3.79 -0.45
CA ILE A 39 10.63 3.60 -0.58
C ILE A 39 10.17 4.01 -1.99
N ARG A 40 10.62 5.18 -2.47
CA ARG A 40 10.27 5.68 -3.81
C ARG A 40 10.85 4.82 -4.93
N GLU A 41 12.10 4.37 -4.77
CA GLU A 41 12.79 3.50 -5.72
C GLU A 41 12.04 2.18 -5.92
N ILE A 42 11.75 1.44 -4.84
CA ILE A 42 11.08 0.14 -4.93
C ILE A 42 9.64 0.26 -5.43
N ALA A 43 8.93 1.33 -5.04
CA ALA A 43 7.56 1.56 -5.50
C ALA A 43 7.52 1.79 -7.01
N ARG A 44 8.45 2.60 -7.55
CA ARG A 44 8.57 2.81 -9.00
C ARG A 44 8.98 1.53 -9.72
N ALA A 45 10.01 0.85 -9.24
CA ALA A 45 10.48 -0.40 -9.85
C ALA A 45 9.36 -1.44 -9.95
N TYR A 46 8.60 -1.66 -8.88
CA TYR A 46 7.48 -2.59 -8.87
C TYR A 46 6.31 -2.15 -9.77
N ALA A 47 5.99 -0.85 -9.82
CA ALA A 47 4.89 -0.35 -10.65
C ALA A 47 5.21 -0.36 -12.16
N THR A 48 6.49 -0.22 -12.53
CA THR A 48 6.92 -0.18 -13.94
C THR A 48 7.33 -1.53 -14.49
N ALA A 49 7.76 -2.48 -13.65
CA ALA A 49 8.01 -3.85 -14.08
C ALA A 49 6.68 -4.56 -14.37
N LYS A 50 6.47 -5.00 -15.63
CA LYS A 50 5.21 -5.62 -16.07
C LYS A 50 5.47 -6.92 -16.85
N PRO A 51 4.97 -8.08 -16.37
CA PRO A 51 4.30 -8.28 -15.08
C PRO A 51 5.29 -8.26 -13.91
N ALA A 52 4.85 -7.77 -12.75
CA ALA A 52 5.58 -7.95 -11.48
C ALA A 52 4.75 -8.74 -10.49
N ALA A 53 5.37 -9.75 -9.88
CA ALA A 53 4.75 -10.57 -8.84
C ALA A 53 5.19 -10.12 -7.45
N LEU A 54 4.23 -9.90 -6.55
CA LEU A 54 4.48 -9.69 -5.13
C LEU A 54 4.27 -11.00 -4.37
N ILE A 55 5.36 -11.71 -4.07
CA ILE A 55 5.32 -13.01 -3.38
C ILE A 55 5.49 -12.78 -1.87
N GLN A 56 4.38 -12.81 -1.15
CA GLN A 56 4.36 -12.59 0.30
C GLN A 56 4.56 -13.91 1.05
N GLY A 57 5.47 -13.92 2.03
CA GLY A 57 5.55 -15.01 3.00
C GLY A 57 4.40 -14.97 4.01
N TRP A 58 4.28 -16.01 4.84
CA TRP A 58 3.17 -16.14 5.80
C TRP A 58 3.49 -15.69 7.23
N GLY A 59 4.68 -15.14 7.47
CA GLY A 59 5.08 -14.70 8.80
C GLY A 59 4.24 -13.53 9.32
N ALA A 60 4.08 -12.49 8.50
CA ALA A 60 3.42 -11.26 8.89
C ALA A 60 1.91 -11.43 9.21
N GLN A 61 1.22 -12.37 8.57
CA GLN A 61 -0.19 -12.63 8.85
C GLN A 61 -0.45 -13.33 10.20
N ARG A 62 0.59 -13.81 10.90
CA ARG A 62 0.46 -14.49 12.21
C ARG A 62 0.75 -13.55 13.38
N GLN A 63 0.65 -12.25 13.14
CA GLN A 63 0.80 -11.20 14.15
C GLN A 63 -0.54 -10.46 14.29
N ALA A 64 -0.67 -9.66 15.35
CA ALA A 64 -1.81 -8.77 15.50
C ALA A 64 -1.97 -7.87 14.27
N TYR A 65 -3.22 -7.72 13.80
CA TYR A 65 -3.55 -6.98 12.57
C TYR A 65 -2.93 -7.54 11.29
N GLY A 66 -2.58 -8.84 11.28
CA GLY A 66 -1.97 -9.52 10.13
C GLY A 66 -2.82 -9.49 8.86
N GLU A 67 -4.15 -9.33 8.99
CA GLU A 67 -5.06 -9.13 7.87
C GLU A 67 -4.82 -7.80 7.15
N GLN A 68 -4.30 -6.78 7.83
CA GLN A 68 -3.96 -5.49 7.21
C GLN A 68 -2.74 -5.62 6.30
N PHE A 69 -1.75 -6.41 6.71
CA PHE A 69 -0.57 -6.68 5.88
C PHE A 69 -0.97 -7.36 4.56
N MET A 70 -1.76 -8.43 4.64
CA MET A 70 -2.21 -9.16 3.46
C MET A 70 -3.10 -8.29 2.56
N ARG A 71 -4.00 -7.51 3.17
CA ARG A 71 -4.83 -6.53 2.45
C ARG A 71 -3.99 -5.49 1.73
N GLY A 72 -2.95 -4.95 2.36
CA GLY A 72 -2.04 -3.96 1.77
C GLY A 72 -1.30 -4.52 0.55
N GLY A 73 -0.81 -5.75 0.62
CA GLY A 73 -0.16 -6.40 -0.52
C GLY A 73 -1.11 -6.62 -1.71
N ALA A 74 -2.34 -7.07 -1.44
CA ALA A 74 -3.37 -7.20 -2.49
C ALA A 74 -3.75 -5.84 -3.10
N GLN A 75 -3.94 -4.82 -2.27
CA GLN A 75 -4.20 -3.45 -2.73
C GLN A 75 -3.08 -2.93 -3.64
N LEU A 76 -1.81 -3.13 -3.26
CA LEU A 76 -0.67 -2.71 -4.06
C LEU A 76 -0.67 -3.37 -5.45
N ALA A 77 -0.91 -4.69 -5.53
CA ALA A 77 -1.00 -5.40 -6.81
C ALA A 77 -2.17 -4.91 -7.69
N CYS A 78 -3.31 -4.59 -7.09
CA CYS A 78 -4.45 -3.98 -7.78
C CYS A 78 -4.12 -2.58 -8.31
N LEU A 79 -3.48 -1.74 -7.49
CA LEU A 79 -3.12 -0.36 -7.84
C LEU A 79 -2.10 -0.30 -8.98
N THR A 80 -1.18 -1.25 -9.06
CA THR A 80 -0.17 -1.31 -10.13
C THR A 80 -0.61 -2.09 -11.36
N GLY A 81 -1.81 -2.69 -11.33
CA GLY A 81 -2.37 -3.44 -12.45
C GLY A 81 -1.67 -4.78 -12.73
N ASN A 82 -1.11 -5.42 -11.70
CA ASN A 82 -0.39 -6.69 -11.80
C ASN A 82 -1.30 -7.93 -11.61
N VAL A 83 -2.58 -7.74 -11.28
CA VAL A 83 -3.51 -8.86 -11.10
C VAL A 83 -3.88 -9.46 -12.45
N GLY A 84 -3.60 -10.76 -12.63
CA GLY A 84 -3.94 -11.51 -13.84
C GLY A 84 -3.11 -11.14 -15.07
N LYS A 85 -1.88 -10.65 -14.87
CA LYS A 85 -0.94 -10.27 -15.93
C LYS A 85 0.26 -11.21 -15.97
#